data_AF-A0ABD5W0L4-F1
#
_entry.id   AF-A0ABD5W0L4-F1
#
_cell.length_a   1.000
_cell.length_b   1.000
_cell.length_c   1.000
_cell.angle_alpha   90.00
_cell.angle_beta   90.00
_cell.angle_gamma   90.00
#
_symmetry.space_group_name_H-M   'P 1'
#
loop_
_entity.id
_entity.type
_entity.pdbx_description
1 polymer ?
#
loop_
_entity_poly.entity_id
_entity_poly.type
_entity_poly.pdbx_seq_one_letter_code
_entity_poly.pdbx_strand_id
1 'polypeptide(L)'
;MRGPYRWLEGDDDRVADWERQQNEYTDSVIQTDRRESLEPAFEELGWHESYFLPTVRGGRYFQRIEPAEAEQPRLTVRSEPDGDPRTLVDPTDLDETVSLQWFEPNWDGTLVVYGLMDAGTEQYDLRVLDVDDSAVVDEIDDVGRCNGASWDESGFYYSATGAAAEGDSSTRNSGTTNSTARTDLSPLISTRSGGRPSRSVQGRASSS
;
A
#
# COMPACT_ATOMS: atom_id res chain seq x y z
N MET A 1 36.08 -18.52 -1.93
CA MET A 1 35.58 -19.60 -1.06
C MET A 1 34.15 -19.91 -1.52
N ARG A 2 33.81 -21.15 -1.90
CA ARG A 2 32.42 -21.53 -2.26
C ARG A 2 31.71 -22.01 -0.99
N GLY A 3 30.55 -21.44 -0.67
CA GLY A 3 29.74 -21.84 0.49
C GLY A 3 29.05 -23.19 0.24
N PRO A 4 29.02 -24.12 1.21
CA PRO A 4 28.41 -25.45 1.06
C PRO A 4 26.89 -25.40 0.84
N TYR A 5 26.25 -24.26 1.11
CA TYR A 5 24.81 -24.05 1.01
C TYR A 5 24.39 -23.14 -0.15
N ARG A 6 25.31 -22.85 -1.09
CA ARG A 6 25.03 -22.04 -2.29
C ARG A 6 23.82 -22.54 -3.10
N TRP A 7 23.52 -23.83 -3.03
CA TRP A 7 22.39 -24.44 -3.74
C TRP A 7 21.03 -24.04 -3.15
N LEU A 8 20.96 -23.56 -1.90
CA LEU A 8 19.73 -23.00 -1.31
C LEU A 8 19.34 -21.64 -1.89
N GLU A 9 20.17 -21.04 -2.75
CA GLU A 9 19.81 -19.80 -3.48
C GLU A 9 18.93 -20.05 -4.71
N GLY A 10 18.70 -21.32 -5.08
CA GLY A 10 17.81 -21.72 -6.18
C GLY A 10 16.38 -22.00 -5.71
N ASP A 11 15.55 -22.45 -6.64
CA ASP A 11 14.12 -22.75 -6.45
C ASP A 11 13.73 -24.15 -7.00
N ASP A 12 14.71 -25.06 -7.05
CA ASP A 12 14.53 -26.42 -7.58
C ASP A 12 13.94 -27.40 -6.54
N ASP A 13 13.57 -28.60 -7.01
CA ASP A 13 12.97 -29.65 -6.18
C ASP A 13 13.81 -30.01 -4.94
N ARG A 14 15.14 -29.84 -4.98
CA ARG A 14 16.02 -30.13 -3.85
C ARG A 14 15.85 -29.07 -2.76
N VAL A 15 15.67 -27.81 -3.14
CA VAL A 15 15.37 -26.72 -2.19
C VAL A 15 13.99 -26.95 -1.58
N ALA A 16 12.97 -27.23 -2.40
CA ALA A 16 11.63 -27.52 -1.92
C ALA A 16 11.58 -28.73 -0.96
N ASP A 17 12.31 -29.82 -1.25
CA ASP A 17 12.40 -30.98 -0.36
C ASP A 17 13.09 -30.65 0.97
N TRP A 18 14.12 -29.78 0.93
CA TRP A 18 14.79 -29.33 2.13
C TRP A 18 13.88 -28.43 2.99
N GLU A 19 13.16 -27.50 2.38
CA GLU A 19 12.18 -26.63 3.07
C GLU A 19 11.10 -27.46 3.75
N ARG A 20 10.52 -28.43 3.03
CA ARG A 20 9.53 -29.35 3.59
C ARG A 20 10.07 -30.08 4.83
N GLN A 21 11.28 -30.62 4.76
CA GLN A 21 11.90 -31.31 5.90
C GLN A 21 12.16 -30.37 7.09
N GLN A 22 12.54 -29.12 6.85
CA GLN A 22 12.71 -28.13 7.92
C GLN A 22 11.36 -27.75 8.56
N ASN A 23 10.31 -27.58 7.75
CA ASN A 23 8.96 -27.27 8.22
C ASN A 23 8.41 -28.43 9.08
N GLU A 24 8.50 -29.67 8.59
CA GLU A 24 8.08 -30.87 9.32
C GLU A 24 8.82 -31.02 10.67
N TYR A 25 10.14 -30.82 10.66
CA TYR A 25 10.92 -30.85 11.90
C TYR A 25 10.48 -29.75 12.87
N THR A 26 10.30 -28.52 12.37
CA THR A 26 9.86 -27.38 13.18
C THR A 26 8.49 -27.64 13.80
N ASP A 27 7.52 -28.09 12.99
CA ASP A 27 6.17 -28.44 13.44
C ASP A 27 6.22 -29.49 14.55
N SER A 28 7.05 -30.53 14.40
CA SER A 28 7.21 -31.55 15.44
C SER A 28 7.75 -31.03 16.77
N VAL A 29 8.46 -29.89 16.75
CA VAL A 29 9.04 -29.26 17.95
C VAL A 29 8.08 -28.24 18.57
N ILE A 30 7.31 -27.50 17.75
CA ILE A 30 6.47 -26.38 18.23
C ILE A 30 5.00 -26.78 18.50
N GLN A 31 4.53 -27.90 17.93
CA GLN A 31 3.21 -28.47 18.25
C GLN A 31 3.23 -29.10 19.65
N THR A 32 2.92 -28.29 20.65
CA THR A 32 2.95 -28.68 22.07
C THR A 32 1.63 -28.31 22.74
N ASP A 33 1.27 -29.00 23.82
CA ASP A 33 0.12 -28.64 24.67
C ASP A 33 0.17 -27.16 25.12
N ARG A 34 1.39 -26.61 25.26
CA ARG A 34 1.56 -25.20 25.60
C ARG A 34 1.08 -24.28 24.49
N ARG A 35 1.37 -24.59 23.23
CA ARG A 35 0.87 -23.83 22.07
C ARG A 35 -0.66 -23.86 22.04
N GLU A 36 -1.25 -25.04 22.14
CA GLU A 36 -2.72 -25.21 22.16
C GLU A 36 -3.36 -24.45 23.32
N SER A 37 -2.72 -24.44 24.51
CA SER A 37 -3.24 -23.70 25.67
C SER A 37 -3.16 -22.18 25.54
N LEU A 38 -2.27 -21.67 24.67
CA LEU A 38 -2.03 -20.24 24.49
C LEU A 38 -2.82 -19.66 23.32
N GLU A 39 -3.15 -20.47 22.32
CA GLU A 39 -3.83 -20.05 21.09
C GLU A 39 -5.11 -19.26 21.36
N PRO A 40 -6.07 -19.70 22.21
CA PRO A 40 -7.27 -18.91 22.50
C PRO A 40 -6.97 -17.55 23.14
N ALA A 41 -5.92 -17.46 23.96
CA ALA A 41 -5.54 -16.19 24.60
C ALA A 41 -4.90 -15.22 23.60
N PHE A 42 -4.16 -15.72 22.61
CA PHE A 42 -3.66 -14.90 21.52
C PHE A 42 -4.77 -14.46 20.57
N GLU A 43 -5.74 -15.32 20.26
CA GLU A 43 -6.92 -14.95 19.49
C GLU A 43 -7.73 -13.85 20.19
N GLU A 44 -8.03 -14.01 21.48
CA GLU A 44 -8.76 -13.00 22.26
C GLU A 44 -8.06 -11.63 22.27
N LEU A 45 -6.72 -11.62 22.31
CA LEU A 45 -5.92 -10.38 22.31
C LEU A 45 -5.67 -9.82 20.91
N GLY A 46 -5.68 -10.67 19.88
CA GLY A 46 -5.35 -10.31 18.52
C GLY A 46 -6.45 -9.52 17.84
N TRP A 47 -7.71 -9.90 18.06
CA TRP A 47 -8.87 -9.31 17.40
C TRP A 47 -9.31 -8.01 18.09
N HIS A 48 -8.84 -6.88 17.57
CA HIS A 48 -9.25 -5.56 18.03
C HIS A 48 -9.29 -4.58 16.86
N GLU A 49 -10.21 -3.62 16.95
CA GLU A 49 -10.30 -2.58 15.94
C GLU A 49 -9.10 -1.63 16.05
N SER A 50 -8.39 -1.43 14.94
CA SER A 50 -7.21 -0.57 14.87
C SER A 50 -7.44 0.65 13.97
N TYR A 51 -7.04 1.82 14.48
CA TYR A 51 -7.16 3.10 13.79
C TYR A 51 -5.79 3.70 13.52
N PHE A 52 -5.46 3.89 12.25
CA PHE A 52 -4.21 4.54 11.86
C PHE A 52 -4.32 6.06 11.88
N LEU A 53 -3.22 6.80 11.79
CA LEU A 53 -3.29 8.26 11.75
C LEU A 53 -4.02 8.75 10.48
N PRO A 54 -4.94 9.72 10.60
CA PRO A 54 -5.64 10.26 9.45
C PRO A 54 -4.75 11.23 8.65
N THR A 55 -4.92 11.24 7.33
CA THR A 55 -4.40 12.26 6.44
C THR A 55 -5.53 13.20 6.03
N VAL A 56 -5.33 14.51 6.22
CA VAL A 56 -6.34 15.53 5.91
C VAL A 56 -6.02 16.23 4.59
N ARG A 57 -6.98 16.23 3.66
CA ARG A 57 -6.92 16.94 2.36
C ARG A 57 -8.31 17.39 1.94
N GLY A 58 -8.42 18.58 1.35
CA GLY A 58 -9.72 19.07 0.86
C GLY A 58 -10.83 19.18 1.91
N GLY A 59 -10.50 19.23 3.19
CA GLY A 59 -11.49 19.17 4.28
C GLY A 59 -12.02 17.76 4.59
N ARG A 60 -11.48 16.71 3.96
CA ARG A 60 -11.79 15.29 4.18
C ARG A 60 -10.69 14.62 5.01
N TYR A 61 -11.07 13.56 5.72
CA TYR A 61 -10.19 12.81 6.63
C TYR A 61 -10.06 11.40 6.10
N PHE A 62 -8.89 11.06 5.55
CA PHE A 62 -8.59 9.74 4.99
C PHE A 62 -7.85 8.92 6.03
N GLN A 63 -8.31 7.70 6.28
CA GLN A 63 -7.78 6.88 7.36
C GLN A 63 -7.84 5.40 6.99
N ARG A 64 -6.79 4.66 7.36
CA ARG A 64 -6.89 3.21 7.42
C ARG A 64 -7.57 2.79 8.73
N ILE A 65 -8.56 1.92 8.62
CA ILE A 65 -9.25 1.31 9.76
C ILE A 65 -9.25 -0.19 9.52
N GLU A 66 -8.77 -0.94 10.51
CA GLU A 66 -8.78 -2.39 10.51
C GLU A 66 -9.86 -2.85 11.50
N PRO A 67 -11.02 -3.32 11.00
CA PRO A 67 -12.05 -3.92 11.83
C PRO A 67 -11.48 -5.08 12.66
N ALA A 68 -12.07 -5.34 13.81
CA ALA A 68 -11.59 -6.39 14.71
C ALA A 68 -11.63 -7.79 14.10
N GLU A 69 -12.46 -8.00 13.08
CA GLU A 69 -12.63 -9.25 12.35
C GLU A 69 -11.86 -9.31 11.02
N ALA A 70 -11.17 -8.25 10.63
CA ALA A 70 -10.50 -8.15 9.34
C ALA A 70 -9.01 -8.48 9.46
N GLU A 71 -8.48 -9.16 8.45
CA GLU A 71 -7.04 -9.46 8.34
C GLU A 71 -6.24 -8.31 7.71
N GLN A 72 -6.94 -7.35 7.08
CA GLN A 72 -6.35 -6.22 6.38
C GLN A 72 -7.09 -4.92 6.67
N PRO A 73 -6.38 -3.79 6.79
CA PRO A 73 -7.00 -2.48 6.96
C PRO A 73 -7.70 -2.01 5.68
N ARG A 74 -8.87 -1.39 5.87
CA ARG A 74 -9.66 -0.72 4.83
C ARG A 74 -9.24 0.73 4.72
N LEU A 75 -9.22 1.29 3.50
CA LEU A 75 -9.14 2.74 3.31
C LEU A 75 -10.53 3.33 3.48
N THR A 76 -10.65 4.33 4.35
CA THR A 76 -11.91 5.03 4.63
C THR A 76 -11.75 6.54 4.49
N VAL A 77 -12.87 7.24 4.31
CA VAL A 77 -12.94 8.71 4.32
C VAL A 77 -14.09 9.21 5.20
N ARG A 78 -13.86 10.33 5.89
CA ARG A 78 -14.88 11.10 6.61
C ARG A 78 -14.95 12.52 6.07
N SER A 79 -16.15 13.11 6.09
CA SER A 79 -16.36 14.53 5.77
C SER A 79 -16.11 15.46 6.96
N GLU A 80 -16.14 14.93 8.17
CA GLU A 80 -15.95 15.65 9.43
C GLU A 80 -15.06 14.82 10.38
N PRO A 81 -14.33 15.43 11.33
CA PRO A 81 -13.43 14.69 12.23
C PRO A 81 -14.11 13.52 12.96
N ASP A 82 -15.34 13.77 13.46
CA ASP A 82 -16.14 12.85 14.27
C ASP A 82 -17.28 12.19 13.47
N GLY A 83 -17.26 12.34 12.13
CA GLY A 83 -18.27 11.74 11.26
C GLY A 83 -18.05 10.23 11.04
N ASP A 84 -19.10 9.54 10.63
CA ASP A 84 -19.01 8.11 10.29
C ASP A 84 -18.08 7.88 9.09
N PRO A 85 -17.14 6.92 9.15
CA PRO A 85 -16.29 6.59 8.02
C PRO A 85 -17.08 5.91 6.90
N ARG A 86 -16.82 6.31 5.66
CA ARG A 86 -17.22 5.59 4.46
C ARG A 86 -16.02 4.84 3.90
N THR A 87 -16.15 3.53 3.70
CA THR A 87 -15.11 2.73 3.03
C THR A 87 -14.96 3.17 1.58
N LEU A 88 -13.71 3.37 1.17
CA LEU A 88 -13.30 3.62 -0.22
C LEU A 88 -12.69 2.36 -0.84
N VAL A 89 -11.86 1.63 -0.07
CA VAL A 89 -11.19 0.41 -0.52
C VAL A 89 -11.23 -0.62 0.60
N ASP A 90 -11.77 -1.79 0.29
CA ASP A 90 -11.58 -3.01 1.07
C ASP A 90 -10.70 -3.96 0.26
N PRO A 91 -9.44 -4.23 0.67
CA PRO A 91 -8.57 -5.14 -0.07
C PRO A 91 -9.14 -6.54 -0.23
N THR A 92 -9.95 -6.99 0.73
CA THR A 92 -10.55 -8.33 0.73
C THR A 92 -11.63 -8.51 -0.34
N ASP A 93 -12.17 -7.42 -0.90
CA ASP A 93 -13.06 -7.47 -2.07
C ASP A 93 -12.31 -7.86 -3.36
N LEU A 94 -10.98 -7.76 -3.37
CA LEU A 94 -10.14 -8.13 -4.51
C LEU A 94 -9.64 -9.57 -4.37
N ASP A 95 -8.95 -9.86 -3.27
CA ASP A 95 -8.47 -11.18 -2.86
C ASP A 95 -8.08 -11.15 -1.38
N GLU A 96 -8.13 -12.29 -0.68
CA GLU A 96 -7.71 -12.41 0.72
C GLU A 96 -6.20 -12.17 0.92
N THR A 97 -5.38 -12.42 -0.11
CA THR A 97 -3.92 -12.21 -0.06
C THR A 97 -3.48 -10.80 -0.41
N VAL A 98 -4.40 -9.96 -0.90
CA VAL A 98 -4.11 -8.57 -1.30
C VAL A 98 -4.17 -7.64 -0.10
N SER A 99 -3.17 -6.78 0.01
CA SER A 99 -3.00 -5.87 1.16
C SER A 99 -2.84 -4.40 0.72
N LEU A 100 -3.47 -3.49 1.48
CA LEU A 100 -3.33 -2.04 1.29
C LEU A 100 -2.07 -1.50 1.99
N GLN A 101 -1.06 -1.16 1.20
CA GLN A 101 0.25 -0.80 1.72
C GLN A 101 0.35 0.66 2.13
N TRP A 102 -0.12 1.56 1.26
CA TRP A 102 -0.11 3.01 1.47
C TRP A 102 -1.18 3.69 0.61
N PHE A 103 -1.50 4.93 0.95
CA PHE A 103 -2.38 5.79 0.16
C PHE A 103 -1.89 7.24 0.25
N GLU A 104 -2.16 8.05 -0.77
CA GLU A 104 -1.94 9.49 -0.77
C GLU A 104 -3.12 10.19 -1.46
N PRO A 105 -3.96 10.96 -0.72
CA PRO A 105 -5.01 11.77 -1.32
C PRO A 105 -4.42 13.01 -2.00
N ASN A 106 -5.04 13.42 -3.11
CA ASN A 106 -4.63 14.64 -3.81
C ASN A 106 -4.97 15.90 -2.99
N TRP A 107 -4.49 17.06 -3.44
CA TRP A 107 -4.56 18.31 -2.67
C TRP A 107 -5.99 18.74 -2.28
N ASP A 108 -6.96 18.50 -3.15
CA ASP A 108 -8.37 18.83 -2.93
C ASP A 108 -9.21 17.66 -2.38
N GLY A 109 -8.58 16.50 -2.14
CA GLY A 109 -9.25 15.32 -1.57
C GLY A 109 -10.30 14.67 -2.47
N THR A 110 -10.28 14.96 -3.79
CA THR A 110 -11.22 14.37 -4.75
C THR A 110 -10.71 13.07 -5.37
N LEU A 111 -9.40 12.85 -5.34
CA LEU A 111 -8.74 11.63 -5.80
C LEU A 111 -7.84 11.06 -4.72
N VAL A 112 -7.65 9.74 -4.72
CA VAL A 112 -6.65 9.07 -3.89
C VAL A 112 -5.90 8.05 -4.73
N VAL A 113 -4.57 8.08 -4.68
CA VAL A 113 -3.74 7.02 -5.22
C VAL A 113 -3.35 6.09 -4.06
N TYR A 114 -3.37 4.79 -4.30
CA TYR A 114 -3.02 3.78 -3.31
C TYR A 114 -2.25 2.62 -3.92
N GLY A 115 -1.39 2.02 -3.11
CA GLY A 115 -0.60 0.85 -3.48
C GLY A 115 -1.18 -0.42 -2.88
N LEU A 116 -1.41 -1.41 -3.74
CA LEU A 116 -1.77 -2.77 -3.38
C LEU A 116 -0.57 -3.69 -3.58
N MET A 117 -0.47 -4.73 -2.77
CA MET A 117 0.53 -5.79 -2.95
C MET A 117 -0.11 -7.14 -2.68
N ASP A 118 0.15 -8.09 -3.56
CA ASP A 118 -0.25 -9.48 -3.40
C ASP A 118 0.81 -10.27 -2.61
N ALA A 119 0.36 -11.00 -1.58
CA ALA A 119 1.07 -12.08 -0.90
C ALA A 119 2.53 -11.80 -0.49
N GLY A 120 2.88 -10.54 -0.18
CA GLY A 120 4.23 -10.19 0.26
C GLY A 120 5.30 -10.28 -0.83
N THR A 121 4.91 -10.29 -2.10
CA THR A 121 5.81 -10.38 -3.28
C THR A 121 6.75 -9.18 -3.43
N GLU A 122 6.53 -8.11 -2.67
CA GLU A 122 7.10 -6.76 -2.88
C GLU A 122 6.77 -6.19 -4.28
N GLN A 123 5.77 -6.76 -4.95
CA GLN A 123 5.31 -6.34 -6.26
C GLN A 123 3.99 -5.58 -6.11
N TYR A 124 4.00 -4.31 -6.52
CA TYR A 124 2.89 -3.39 -6.25
C TYR A 124 2.12 -3.06 -7.51
N ASP A 125 0.81 -2.95 -7.36
CA ASP A 125 -0.08 -2.28 -8.31
C ASP A 125 -0.53 -0.95 -7.70
N LEU A 126 -0.53 0.11 -8.51
CA LEU A 126 -1.02 1.42 -8.10
C LEU A 126 -2.39 1.67 -8.71
N ARG A 127 -3.34 2.09 -7.90
CA ARG A 127 -4.67 2.47 -8.39
C ARG A 127 -5.02 3.88 -7.95
N VAL A 128 -5.75 4.58 -8.80
CA VAL A 128 -6.30 5.91 -8.52
C VAL A 128 -7.80 5.78 -8.40
N LEU A 129 -8.35 6.18 -7.27
CA LEU A 129 -9.77 6.14 -6.99
C LEU A 129 -10.36 7.54 -6.89
N ASP A 130 -11.54 7.68 -7.48
CA ASP A 130 -12.44 8.80 -7.31
C ASP A 130 -13.13 8.74 -5.95
N VAL A 131 -12.91 9.73 -5.10
CA VAL A 131 -13.40 9.66 -3.71
C VAL A 131 -14.92 9.76 -3.64
N ASP A 132 -15.56 10.51 -4.54
CA ASP A 132 -17.00 10.75 -4.49
C ASP A 132 -17.77 9.54 -5.03
N ASP A 133 -17.33 9.01 -6.18
CA ASP A 133 -17.99 7.88 -6.83
C ASP A 133 -17.48 6.51 -6.32
N SER A 134 -16.38 6.49 -5.56
CA SER A 134 -15.67 5.26 -5.14
C SER A 134 -15.26 4.37 -6.32
N ALA A 135 -15.00 4.99 -7.48
CA ALA A 135 -14.65 4.30 -8.70
C ALA A 135 -13.15 4.37 -8.95
N VAL A 136 -12.54 3.27 -9.36
CA VAL A 136 -11.16 3.29 -9.86
C VAL A 136 -11.16 3.94 -11.25
N VAL A 137 -10.31 4.96 -11.42
CA VAL A 137 -10.23 5.80 -12.63
C VAL A 137 -8.91 5.65 -13.38
N ASP A 138 -7.89 5.06 -12.75
CA ASP A 138 -6.61 4.74 -13.38
C ASP A 138 -5.93 3.60 -12.61
N GLU A 139 -5.17 2.77 -13.32
CA GLU A 139 -4.46 1.61 -12.78
C GLU A 139 -3.07 1.49 -13.44
N ILE A 140 -2.05 1.16 -12.63
CA ILE A 140 -0.68 0.96 -13.08
C ILE A 140 -0.17 -0.30 -12.39
N ASP A 141 -0.15 -1.39 -13.14
CA ASP A 141 0.22 -2.70 -12.62
C ASP A 141 1.74 -2.88 -12.63
N ASP A 142 2.20 -3.80 -11.80
CA ASP A 142 3.54 -4.34 -11.82
C ASP A 142 4.68 -3.31 -11.66
N VAL A 143 4.51 -2.27 -10.83
CA VAL A 143 5.52 -1.21 -10.71
C VAL A 143 6.78 -1.62 -9.94
N GLY A 144 6.78 -2.78 -9.29
CA GLY A 144 7.83 -3.16 -8.36
C GLY A 144 7.59 -2.62 -6.96
N ARG A 145 8.60 -2.61 -6.11
CA ARG A 145 8.46 -2.05 -4.77
C ARG A 145 8.23 -0.55 -4.85
N CYS A 146 7.11 -0.08 -4.33
CA CYS A 146 6.74 1.34 -4.31
C CYS A 146 6.25 1.73 -2.91
N ASN A 147 6.79 2.82 -2.35
CA ASN A 147 6.50 3.23 -0.96
C ASN A 147 5.65 4.52 -0.87
N GLY A 148 5.06 4.97 -1.98
CA GLY A 148 4.24 6.17 -1.99
C GLY A 148 4.22 6.90 -3.33
N ALA A 149 3.39 7.93 -3.37
CA ALA A 149 3.27 8.86 -4.48
C ALA A 149 3.25 10.31 -3.97
N SER A 150 3.49 11.26 -4.87
CA SER A 150 3.45 12.69 -4.59
C SER A 150 2.68 13.42 -5.67
N TRP A 151 1.59 14.07 -5.30
CA TRP A 151 0.72 14.79 -6.22
C TRP A 151 1.31 16.10 -6.71
N ASP A 152 1.16 16.34 -8.01
CA ASP A 152 1.30 17.62 -8.69
C ASP A 152 -0.08 18.11 -9.18
N GLU A 153 -0.14 19.28 -9.81
CA GLU A 153 -1.41 19.88 -10.28
C GLU A 153 -2.15 19.03 -11.32
N SER A 154 -1.43 18.16 -12.04
CA SER A 154 -2.00 17.38 -13.14
C SER A 154 -1.93 15.88 -12.93
N GLY A 155 -1.43 15.38 -11.80
CA GLY A 155 -1.26 13.95 -11.57
C GLY A 155 -0.30 13.69 -10.42
N PHE A 156 0.51 12.64 -10.49
CA PHE A 156 1.44 12.31 -9.42
C PHE A 156 2.74 11.71 -9.93
N TYR A 157 3.76 11.79 -9.07
CA TYR A 157 5.05 11.13 -9.21
C TYR A 157 5.15 9.97 -8.22
N TYR A 158 5.84 8.91 -8.61
CA TYR A 158 6.20 7.81 -7.71
C TYR A 158 7.59 7.29 -8.04
N SER A 159 8.21 6.59 -7.10
CA SER A 159 9.47 5.88 -7.32
C SER A 159 9.25 4.40 -7.07
N ALA A 160 9.65 3.59 -8.05
CA ALA A 160 9.50 2.16 -7.98
C ALA A 160 10.70 1.44 -8.60
N THR A 161 10.77 0.14 -8.37
CA THR A 161 11.92 -0.69 -8.77
C THR A 161 11.81 -1.24 -10.18
N GLY A 162 10.64 -1.06 -10.83
CA GLY A 162 10.30 -1.70 -12.10
C GLY A 162 9.78 -3.13 -11.88
N ALA A 163 9.08 -3.65 -12.89
CA ALA A 163 8.59 -5.03 -12.89
C ALA A 163 9.75 -6.02 -12.84
N ALA A 164 9.57 -7.15 -12.14
CA ALA A 164 10.58 -8.21 -12.04
C ALA A 164 11.05 -8.74 -13.42
N ALA A 165 10.23 -8.62 -14.47
CA ALA A 165 10.60 -8.99 -15.84
C ALA A 165 11.74 -8.14 -16.44
N GLU A 166 12.04 -6.98 -15.88
CA GLU A 166 13.16 -6.12 -16.31
C GLU A 166 14.48 -6.40 -15.57
N GLY A 167 14.50 -7.35 -14.63
CA GLY A 167 15.69 -7.70 -13.84
C GLY A 167 15.87 -9.20 -13.65
N ASP A 168 16.96 -9.76 -14.18
CA ASP A 168 17.39 -11.14 -13.94
C ASP A 168 17.44 -11.44 -12.42
N SER A 169 16.65 -12.43 -12.01
CA SER A 169 16.49 -12.96 -10.65
C SER A 169 17.81 -13.24 -9.89
N SER A 170 18.93 -13.38 -10.61
CA SER A 170 20.27 -13.50 -10.04
C SER A 170 20.82 -12.23 -9.36
N THR A 171 20.07 -11.12 -9.39
CA THR A 171 20.56 -9.80 -8.93
C THR A 171 19.77 -9.25 -7.73
N ARG A 172 19.31 -10.11 -6.82
CA ARG A 172 18.64 -9.67 -5.56
C ARG A 172 19.50 -8.84 -4.62
N ASN A 173 20.77 -8.54 -4.95
CA ASN A 173 21.62 -7.68 -4.13
C ASN A 173 22.58 -6.77 -4.92
N SER A 174 22.19 -6.32 -6.12
CA SER A 174 23.02 -5.36 -6.87
C SER A 174 22.16 -4.32 -7.58
N GLY A 175 21.89 -3.22 -6.88
CA GLY A 175 21.43 -1.97 -7.47
C GLY A 175 20.00 -2.00 -8.00
N THR A 176 19.03 -1.90 -7.10
CA THR A 176 17.68 -1.49 -7.47
C THR A 176 17.75 -0.10 -8.09
N THR A 177 17.60 -0.01 -9.41
CA THR A 177 17.52 1.28 -10.09
C THR A 177 16.15 1.84 -9.79
N ASN A 178 16.01 2.65 -8.74
CA ASN A 178 14.77 3.38 -8.50
C ASN A 178 14.51 4.30 -9.69
N SER A 179 13.44 4.02 -10.43
CA SER A 179 12.96 4.89 -11.50
C SER A 179 11.86 5.79 -10.96
N THR A 180 11.94 7.09 -11.23
CA THR A 180 10.84 8.03 -11.00
C THR A 180 9.96 8.08 -12.22
N ALA A 181 8.66 7.83 -12.05
CA ALA A 181 7.66 7.91 -13.10
C ALA A 181 6.63 9.01 -12.78
N ARG A 182 5.95 9.52 -13.82
CA ARG A 182 4.86 10.50 -13.70
C ARG A 182 3.61 9.94 -14.40
N THR A 183 2.49 10.03 -13.71
CA THR A 183 1.16 9.77 -14.28
C THR A 183 0.44 11.09 -14.52
N ASP A 184 -0.13 11.29 -15.71
CA ASP A 184 -0.88 12.49 -16.06
C ASP A 184 -2.39 12.23 -16.04
N LEU A 185 -3.07 12.92 -15.14
CA LEU A 185 -4.50 12.88 -14.87
C LEU A 185 -5.16 14.23 -15.19
N SER A 186 -4.50 15.09 -15.99
CA SER A 186 -5.04 16.38 -16.45
C SER A 186 -6.52 16.34 -16.87
N PRO A 187 -7.01 15.33 -17.63
CA PRO A 187 -8.42 15.27 -18.04
C PRO A 187 -9.39 15.12 -16.87
N LEU A 188 -8.99 14.41 -15.82
CA LEU A 188 -9.82 14.15 -14.63
C LEU A 188 -9.80 15.35 -13.68
N ILE A 189 -8.64 16.00 -13.52
CA ILE A 189 -8.48 17.12 -12.59
C ILE A 189 -9.08 18.43 -13.15
N SER A 190 -8.91 18.70 -14.46
CA SER A 190 -9.37 19.95 -15.08
C SER A 190 -10.89 20.12 -15.08
N THR A 191 -11.66 19.02 -15.05
CA THR A 191 -13.13 19.06 -14.99
C THR A 191 -13.66 19.42 -13.60
N ARG A 192 -12.82 19.28 -12.56
CA ARG A 192 -13.19 19.48 -11.15
C ARG A 192 -12.77 20.84 -10.60
N SER A 193 -11.76 21.49 -11.18
CA SER A 193 -11.19 22.75 -10.69
C SER A 193 -12.03 24.01 -11.01
N GLY A 194 -13.34 23.90 -11.22
CA GLY A 194 -14.25 25.00 -11.58
C GLY A 194 -14.38 26.17 -10.58
N GLY A 195 -13.46 26.33 -9.63
CA GLY A 195 -13.46 27.44 -8.69
C GLY A 195 -12.22 27.49 -7.79
N ARG A 196 -11.06 27.86 -8.33
CA ARG A 196 -9.95 28.36 -7.49
C ARG A 196 -10.05 29.88 -7.41
N PRO A 197 -10.39 30.50 -6.27
CA PRO A 197 -10.23 31.95 -6.13
C PRO A 197 -8.73 32.26 -6.09
N SER A 198 -8.27 33.09 -7.02
CA SER A 198 -6.89 33.57 -7.08
C SER A 198 -6.55 34.34 -5.80
N ARG A 199 -5.70 33.80 -4.94
CA ARG A 199 -5.06 34.59 -3.88
C ARG A 199 -3.89 35.36 -4.50
N SER A 200 -4.16 36.58 -4.95
CA SER A 200 -3.12 37.58 -5.19
C SER A 200 -2.52 38.01 -3.85
N VAL A 201 -1.30 37.56 -3.57
CA VAL A 201 -0.48 38.09 -2.48
C VAL A 201 0.01 39.47 -2.92
N GLN A 202 -0.70 40.53 -2.52
CA GLN A 202 -0.17 41.88 -2.57
C GLN A 202 0.83 42.05 -1.42
N GLY A 203 2.11 42.00 -1.76
CA GLY A 203 3.18 42.40 -0.86
C GLY A 203 3.03 43.87 -0.50
N ARG A 204 2.75 44.16 0.77
CA ARG A 204 2.96 45.49 1.34
C ARG A 204 4.43 45.61 1.72
N ALA A 205 5.19 46.34 0.91
CA ALA A 205 6.43 46.95 1.36
C ALA A 205 6.09 48.06 2.35
N SER A 206 6.58 47.94 3.59
CA SER A 206 6.66 49.05 4.52
C SER A 206 8.05 49.65 4.39
N SER A 207 8.11 50.92 4.00
CA SER A 207 9.28 51.78 4.10
C SER A 207 9.00 52.90 5.09
N SER A 208 10.04 53.21 5.87
CA SER A 208 10.20 54.23 6.93
C SER A 208 9.80 53.81 8.33
#